data_AF-A0A077ZF39-F1
#
_entry.id   AF-A0A077ZF39-F1
#
_cell.length_a   1.000
_cell.length_b   1.000
_cell.length_c   1.000
_cell.angle_alpha   90.00
_cell.angle_beta   90.00
_cell.angle_gamma   90.00
#
_symmetry.space_group_name_H-M   'P 1'
#
loop_
_entity.id
_entity.type
_entity.pdbx_description
1 polymer ?
#
loop_
_entity_poly.entity_id
_entity_poly.type
_entity_poly.pdbx_seq_one_letter_code
_entity_poly.pdbx_strand_id
1 'polypeptide(L)'
;MNGCGSIQGFRKYELVQDLPNRSAKDHNRVHASDVLHACYFLTTHWVPAYADYPDGLSSLFSPVELMALYTAAAIHDHDHPGRNNAFLVATRDPKAITYNDRSVLENHHISSAWKVLMREENFFVENLSTSELNCFRHFVIETVLSTDLKYHYDLLMSFTDKASRRPLDMSNEDDSLALVRKGEFQGDEEIRRGHPVSDFMDRRTCNVAELQSSFMNHVVSPLLNALVQAELLPIDEQT
;
A
#
# COMPACT_ATOMS: atom_id res chain seq x y z
N MET A 1 30.93 -16.67 11.79
CA MET A 1 30.00 -17.71 11.29
C MET A 1 28.60 -17.23 11.62
N ASN A 2 27.81 -16.77 10.64
CA ASN A 2 26.33 -16.58 10.68
C ASN A 2 25.85 -15.88 9.37
N GLY A 3 26.33 -16.30 8.21
CA GLY A 3 26.11 -15.61 6.92
C GLY A 3 24.92 -16.11 6.08
N CYS A 4 23.92 -16.77 6.66
CA CYS A 4 22.80 -17.38 5.92
C CYS A 4 21.40 -17.06 6.51
N GLY A 5 21.31 -16.13 7.47
CA GLY A 5 20.04 -15.76 8.13
C GLY A 5 19.12 -14.92 7.25
N SER A 6 19.66 -13.90 6.58
CA SER A 6 18.87 -12.88 5.88
C SER A 6 17.98 -13.41 4.75
N ILE A 7 18.49 -14.28 3.87
CA ILE A 7 17.71 -14.84 2.75
C ILE A 7 16.63 -15.81 3.24
N GLN A 8 16.91 -16.56 4.31
CA GLN A 8 15.92 -17.47 4.89
C GLN A 8 14.78 -16.71 5.57
N GLY A 9 15.08 -15.57 6.21
CA GLY A 9 14.06 -14.70 6.81
C GLY A 9 13.07 -14.16 5.79
N PHE A 10 13.55 -13.72 4.63
CA PHE A 10 12.69 -13.19 3.56
C PHE A 10 11.76 -14.26 2.95
N ARG A 11 12.28 -15.47 2.66
CA ARG A 11 11.45 -16.57 2.13
C ARG A 11 10.35 -17.01 3.11
N LYS A 12 10.61 -16.92 4.41
CA LYS A 12 9.58 -17.22 5.42
C LYS A 12 8.54 -16.12 5.51
N TYR A 13 8.92 -14.87 5.27
CA TYR A 13 7.98 -13.76 5.24
C TYR A 13 6.90 -13.93 4.15
N GLU A 14 7.23 -14.51 2.98
CA GLU A 14 6.24 -14.89 1.96
C GLU A 14 5.18 -15.87 2.50
N LEU A 15 5.59 -16.82 3.36
CA LEU A 15 4.69 -17.78 4.02
C LEU A 15 3.77 -17.14 5.06
N VAL A 16 4.05 -15.92 5.52
CA VAL A 16 3.22 -15.23 6.52
C VAL A 16 1.92 -14.74 5.88
N GLN A 17 1.97 -14.38 4.60
CA GLN A 17 0.75 -14.06 3.85
C GLN A 17 -0.10 -15.28 3.50
N ASP A 18 0.45 -16.48 3.64
CA ASP A 18 -0.25 -17.74 3.46
C ASP A 18 -1.10 -18.16 4.68
N LEU A 19 -1.22 -17.32 5.71
CA LEU A 19 -2.10 -17.60 6.85
C LEU A 19 -3.58 -17.71 6.43
N PRO A 20 -4.33 -18.67 7.01
CA PRO A 20 -5.57 -19.18 6.42
C PRO A 20 -6.79 -18.30 6.73
N ASN A 21 -6.77 -17.02 6.38
CA ASN A 21 -7.98 -16.21 6.31
C ASN A 21 -8.47 -16.11 4.86
N ARG A 22 -9.03 -17.23 4.39
CA ARG A 22 -9.67 -17.41 3.07
C ARG A 22 -10.92 -16.54 2.83
N SER A 23 -11.17 -15.50 3.62
CA SER A 23 -12.46 -14.79 3.65
C SER A 23 -12.48 -13.45 2.92
N ALA A 24 -11.33 -12.88 2.52
CA ALA A 24 -11.31 -11.69 1.68
C ALA A 24 -11.00 -12.09 0.24
N LYS A 25 -12.00 -12.04 -0.66
CA LYS A 25 -11.82 -12.41 -2.07
C LYS A 25 -10.67 -11.65 -2.75
N ASP A 26 -10.41 -10.40 -2.31
CA ASP A 26 -9.46 -9.51 -2.99
C ASP A 26 -8.31 -9.01 -2.10
N HIS A 27 -8.38 -9.08 -0.76
CA HIS A 27 -7.27 -8.73 0.16
C HIS A 27 -6.51 -9.98 0.56
N ASN A 28 -5.79 -10.53 -0.42
CA ASN A 28 -5.05 -11.77 -0.28
C ASN A 28 -3.62 -11.59 -0.82
N ARG A 29 -2.79 -12.62 -0.68
CA ARG A 29 -1.40 -12.61 -1.14
C ARG A 29 -1.20 -12.31 -2.63
N VAL A 30 -2.18 -12.63 -3.49
CA VAL A 30 -2.09 -12.33 -4.93
C VAL A 30 -2.17 -10.82 -5.14
N HIS A 31 -3.07 -10.14 -4.43
CA HIS A 31 -3.14 -8.70 -4.44
C HIS A 31 -1.86 -8.05 -3.90
N ALA A 32 -1.33 -8.52 -2.77
CA ALA A 32 -0.06 -8.00 -2.24
C ALA A 32 1.11 -8.21 -3.21
N SER A 33 1.14 -9.35 -3.91
CA SER A 33 2.13 -9.65 -4.95
C SER A 33 1.98 -8.74 -6.18
N ASP A 34 0.74 -8.43 -6.56
CA ASP A 34 0.43 -7.51 -7.67
C ASP A 34 0.86 -6.07 -7.35
N VAL A 35 0.57 -5.58 -6.13
CA VAL A 35 1.03 -4.27 -5.66
C VAL A 35 2.56 -4.22 -5.56
N LEU A 36 3.20 -5.26 -5.02
CA LEU A 36 4.66 -5.37 -5.00
C LEU A 36 5.26 -5.33 -6.41
N HIS A 37 4.68 -6.10 -7.34
CA HIS A 37 5.12 -6.12 -8.73
C HIS A 37 4.92 -4.76 -9.41
N ALA A 38 3.80 -4.07 -9.15
CA ALA A 38 3.56 -2.72 -9.65
C ALA A 38 4.59 -1.71 -9.13
N CYS A 39 4.91 -1.74 -7.82
CA CYS A 39 5.98 -0.91 -7.25
C CYS A 39 7.33 -1.21 -7.88
N TYR A 40 7.66 -2.49 -8.06
CA TYR A 40 8.89 -2.91 -8.74
C TYR A 40 8.94 -2.40 -10.18
N PHE A 41 7.86 -2.57 -10.95
CA PHE A 41 7.77 -2.12 -12.34
C PHE A 41 7.95 -0.60 -12.44
N LEU A 42 7.19 0.17 -11.66
CA LEU A 42 7.23 1.64 -11.65
C LEU A 42 8.59 2.21 -11.25
N THR A 43 9.34 1.51 -10.40
CA THR A 43 10.66 1.97 -9.96
C THR A 43 11.79 1.53 -10.88
N THR A 44 11.71 0.38 -11.55
CA THR A 44 12.83 -0.19 -12.32
C THR A 44 12.75 0.00 -13.83
N HIS A 45 11.58 0.35 -14.37
CA HIS A 45 11.42 0.54 -15.81
C HIS A 45 11.79 1.97 -16.22
N TRP A 46 12.23 2.10 -17.47
CA TRP A 46 12.69 3.36 -18.04
C TRP A 46 11.57 4.41 -18.09
N VAL A 47 11.92 5.64 -17.72
CA VAL A 47 11.02 6.79 -17.72
C VAL A 47 11.64 7.89 -18.58
N PRO A 48 10.97 8.42 -19.62
CA PRO A 48 11.56 9.36 -20.57
C PRO A 48 12.18 10.62 -19.96
N ALA A 49 11.54 11.19 -18.94
CA ALA A 49 12.05 12.38 -18.25
C ALA A 49 13.31 12.11 -17.41
N TYR A 50 13.59 10.84 -17.14
CA TYR A 50 14.74 10.37 -16.36
C TYR A 50 15.66 9.51 -17.23
N ALA A 51 15.76 9.80 -18.54
CA ALA A 51 16.54 9.01 -19.49
C ALA A 51 18.03 8.88 -19.13
N ASP A 52 18.56 9.80 -18.32
CA ASP A 52 19.93 9.74 -17.79
C ASP A 52 20.12 8.65 -16.71
N TYR A 53 19.04 8.01 -16.27
CA TYR A 53 19.02 6.97 -15.25
C TYR A 53 18.62 5.61 -15.87
N PRO A 54 19.61 4.79 -16.31
CA PRO A 54 19.33 3.55 -17.03
C PRO A 54 18.59 2.49 -16.20
N ASP A 55 18.66 2.57 -14.88
CA ASP A 55 17.94 1.70 -13.94
C ASP A 55 16.55 2.25 -13.55
N GLY A 56 16.04 3.23 -14.30
CA GLY A 56 14.78 3.90 -14.04
C GLY A 56 14.81 4.75 -12.76
N LEU A 57 13.63 4.94 -12.16
CA LEU A 57 13.49 5.74 -10.93
C LEU A 57 14.20 5.11 -9.72
N SER A 58 14.57 3.83 -9.77
CA SER A 58 15.22 3.12 -8.66
C SER A 58 16.53 3.78 -8.23
N SER A 59 17.24 4.37 -9.19
CA SER A 59 18.47 5.14 -8.97
C SER A 59 18.27 6.43 -8.15
N LEU A 60 17.03 6.91 -8.01
CA LEU A 60 16.67 8.09 -7.23
C LEU A 60 16.46 7.78 -5.74
N PHE A 61 16.37 6.50 -5.37
CA PHE A 61 16.14 6.05 -4.01
C PHE A 61 17.39 5.38 -3.44
N SER A 62 17.60 5.50 -2.13
CA SER A 62 18.56 4.66 -1.44
C SER A 62 18.12 3.19 -1.46
N PRO A 63 19.06 2.23 -1.35
CA PRO A 63 18.71 0.81 -1.23
C PRO A 63 17.75 0.51 -0.07
N VAL A 64 17.82 1.29 1.02
CA VAL A 64 16.97 1.13 2.20
C VAL A 64 15.53 1.58 1.91
N GLU A 65 15.34 2.69 1.18
CA GLU A 65 14.02 3.19 0.79
C GLU A 65 13.33 2.25 -0.20
N LEU A 66 14.05 1.72 -1.21
CA LEU A 66 13.48 0.71 -2.12
C LEU A 66 13.09 -0.57 -1.37
N MET A 67 13.95 -1.04 -0.47
CA MET A 67 13.64 -2.20 0.37
C MET A 67 12.41 -1.93 1.25
N ALA A 68 12.27 -0.72 1.79
CA ALA A 68 11.12 -0.31 2.56
C ALA A 68 9.84 -0.25 1.71
N LEU A 69 9.89 0.32 0.52
CA LEU A 69 8.76 0.37 -0.42
C LEU A 69 8.26 -1.04 -0.76
N TYR A 70 9.16 -1.95 -1.12
CA TYR A 70 8.80 -3.34 -1.44
C TYR A 70 8.30 -4.11 -0.23
N THR A 71 8.88 -3.87 0.95
CA THR A 71 8.38 -4.47 2.20
C THR A 71 6.98 -3.96 2.52
N ALA A 72 6.75 -2.65 2.40
CA ALA A 72 5.45 -2.02 2.61
C ALA A 72 4.40 -2.56 1.65
N ALA A 73 4.69 -2.61 0.34
CA ALA A 73 3.81 -3.19 -0.68
C ALA A 73 3.42 -4.63 -0.33
N ALA A 74 4.37 -5.43 0.16
CA ALA A 74 4.06 -6.76 0.65
C ALA A 74 3.15 -6.69 1.91
N ILE A 75 3.51 -5.98 2.97
CA ILE A 75 2.75 -6.01 4.25
C ILE A 75 1.43 -5.22 4.24
N HIS A 76 1.15 -4.38 3.23
CA HIS A 76 0.17 -3.29 3.35
C HIS A 76 -1.25 -3.73 3.69
N ASP A 77 -1.61 -4.97 3.37
CA ASP A 77 -2.92 -5.60 3.59
C ASP A 77 -2.84 -6.84 4.50
N HIS A 78 -1.76 -6.97 5.28
CA HIS A 78 -1.51 -8.14 6.13
C HIS A 78 -2.62 -8.36 7.17
N ASP A 79 -3.19 -9.57 7.24
CA ASP A 79 -4.31 -9.93 8.13
C ASP A 79 -5.59 -9.09 7.90
N HIS A 80 -5.87 -8.72 6.64
CA HIS A 80 -7.08 -7.97 6.29
C HIS A 80 -8.37 -8.81 6.47
N PRO A 81 -9.38 -8.32 7.23
CA PRO A 81 -10.58 -9.09 7.58
C PRO A 81 -11.65 -9.17 6.46
N GLY A 82 -11.43 -8.47 5.35
CA GLY A 82 -12.39 -8.35 4.25
C GLY A 82 -13.55 -7.40 4.56
N ARG A 83 -13.30 -6.41 5.43
CA ARG A 83 -14.21 -5.33 5.82
C ARG A 83 -13.41 -4.03 5.83
N ASN A 84 -14.03 -2.89 5.56
CA ASN A 84 -13.34 -1.60 5.55
C ASN A 84 -13.34 -0.93 6.95
N ASN A 85 -12.55 0.15 7.08
CA ASN A 85 -12.46 0.94 8.31
C ASN A 85 -13.85 1.40 8.82
N ALA A 86 -14.74 1.85 7.93
CA ALA A 86 -16.07 2.34 8.31
C ALA A 86 -16.93 1.27 8.99
N PHE A 87 -16.89 0.03 8.50
CA PHE A 87 -17.59 -1.10 9.12
C PHE A 87 -17.03 -1.43 10.51
N LEU A 88 -15.70 -1.48 10.64
CA LEU A 88 -15.05 -1.77 11.92
C LEU A 88 -15.42 -0.72 12.98
N VAL A 89 -15.42 0.55 12.61
CA VAL A 89 -15.83 1.66 13.49
C VAL A 89 -17.32 1.56 13.85
N ALA A 90 -18.20 1.39 12.85
CA ALA A 90 -19.65 1.31 13.08
C ALA A 90 -20.06 0.13 13.98
N THR A 91 -19.33 -0.98 13.89
CA THR A 91 -19.58 -2.19 14.68
C THR A 91 -18.80 -2.25 15.99
N ARG A 92 -18.00 -1.22 16.30
CA ARG A 92 -17.10 -1.17 17.48
C ARG A 92 -16.19 -2.40 17.54
N ASP A 93 -15.64 -2.78 16.40
CA ASP A 93 -14.67 -3.87 16.33
C ASP A 93 -13.49 -3.59 17.30
N PRO A 94 -12.96 -4.60 18.00
CA PRO A 94 -11.82 -4.40 18.90
C PRO A 94 -10.63 -3.67 18.25
N LYS A 95 -10.38 -3.84 16.94
CA LYS A 95 -9.34 -3.09 16.23
C LYS A 95 -9.66 -1.60 16.16
N ALA A 96 -10.91 -1.23 15.89
CA ALA A 96 -11.34 0.17 15.82
C ALA A 96 -11.16 0.85 17.18
N ILE A 97 -11.53 0.16 18.26
CA ILE A 97 -11.29 0.62 19.64
C ILE A 97 -9.79 0.77 19.92
N THR A 98 -8.96 -0.21 19.50
CA THR A 98 -7.51 -0.21 19.72
C THR A 98 -6.83 0.99 19.05
N TYR A 99 -7.21 1.28 17.81
CA TYR A 99 -6.61 2.36 17.01
C TYR A 99 -7.41 3.67 17.05
N ASN A 100 -8.38 3.77 17.96
CA ASN A 100 -9.20 4.97 18.19
C ASN A 100 -9.81 5.53 16.88
N ASP A 101 -10.35 4.64 16.05
CA ASP A 101 -11.01 4.93 14.77
C ASP A 101 -10.13 5.63 13.71
N ARG A 102 -8.80 5.60 13.87
CA ARG A 102 -7.83 6.20 12.94
C ARG A 102 -7.10 5.11 12.15
N SER A 103 -7.27 5.11 10.82
CA SER A 103 -6.60 4.18 9.89
C SER A 103 -6.50 2.78 10.46
N VAL A 104 -7.66 2.23 10.85
CA VAL A 104 -7.78 1.09 11.77
C VAL A 104 -7.11 -0.15 11.18
N LEU A 105 -7.37 -0.38 9.89
CA LEU A 105 -6.80 -1.49 9.13
C LEU A 105 -5.32 -1.27 8.86
N GLU A 106 -4.94 -0.08 8.40
CA GLU A 106 -3.56 0.22 8.01
C GLU A 106 -2.61 0.12 9.22
N ASN A 107 -3.02 0.66 10.38
CA ASN A 107 -2.30 0.44 11.64
C ASN A 107 -2.24 -1.03 12.03
N HIS A 108 -3.32 -1.79 11.82
CA HIS A 108 -3.35 -3.22 12.09
C HIS A 108 -2.41 -4.00 11.18
N HIS A 109 -2.35 -3.71 9.88
CA HIS A 109 -1.45 -4.34 8.90
C HIS A 109 0.00 -4.18 9.33
N ILE A 110 0.41 -2.94 9.65
CA ILE A 110 1.76 -2.62 10.16
C ILE A 110 2.04 -3.40 11.45
N SER A 111 1.18 -3.26 12.46
CA SER A 111 1.38 -3.84 13.79
C SER A 111 1.45 -5.36 13.76
N SER A 112 0.56 -5.99 13.00
CA SER A 112 0.50 -7.45 12.87
C SER A 112 1.67 -8.00 12.06
N ALA A 113 2.08 -7.34 10.97
CA ALA A 113 3.24 -7.73 10.18
C ALA A 113 4.54 -7.61 10.98
N TRP A 114 4.73 -6.49 11.71
CA TRP A 114 5.94 -6.29 12.53
C TRP A 114 6.09 -7.35 13.62
N LYS A 115 4.99 -7.82 14.24
CA LYS A 115 5.05 -8.93 15.21
C LYS A 115 5.60 -10.23 14.61
N VAL A 116 5.42 -10.44 13.30
CA VAL A 116 5.96 -11.60 12.61
C VAL A 116 7.39 -11.35 12.15
N LEU A 117 7.68 -10.16 11.62
CA LEU A 117 9.01 -9.75 11.14
C LEU A 117 10.05 -9.71 12.28
N MET A 118 9.65 -9.31 13.49
CA MET A 118 10.54 -9.23 14.67
C MET A 118 10.93 -10.60 15.27
N ARG A 119 10.45 -11.71 14.70
CA ARG A 119 10.94 -13.04 15.11
C ARG A 119 12.33 -13.25 14.51
N GLU A 120 13.25 -13.82 15.30
CA GLU A 120 14.64 -14.03 14.90
C GLU A 120 14.75 -14.73 13.53
N GLU A 121 13.88 -15.71 13.27
CA GLU A 121 13.87 -16.47 12.03
C GLU A 121 13.35 -15.72 10.80
N ASN A 122 12.75 -14.54 10.98
CA ASN A 122 12.16 -13.71 9.91
C ASN A 122 12.85 -12.35 9.76
N PHE A 123 13.72 -11.95 10.70
CA PHE A 123 14.28 -10.61 10.80
C PHE A 123 15.39 -10.35 9.77
N PHE A 124 15.02 -10.22 8.50
CA PHE A 124 15.96 -10.12 7.37
C PHE A 124 16.77 -8.80 7.33
N VAL A 125 16.35 -7.80 8.11
CA VAL A 125 17.02 -6.48 8.23
C VAL A 125 18.04 -6.42 9.38
N GLU A 126 18.46 -7.56 9.91
CA GLU A 126 19.41 -7.69 11.03
C GLU A 126 20.76 -6.97 10.85
N ASN A 127 21.19 -6.76 9.60
CA ASN A 127 22.48 -6.14 9.27
C ASN A 127 22.40 -4.63 9.02
N LEU A 128 21.21 -4.02 9.11
CA LEU A 128 21.07 -2.57 9.02
C LEU A 128 21.66 -1.91 10.27
N SER A 129 22.36 -0.79 10.10
CA SER A 129 22.70 0.08 11.22
C SER A 129 21.43 0.58 11.90
N THR A 130 21.54 1.05 13.15
CA THR A 130 20.38 1.61 13.88
C THR A 130 19.71 2.75 13.11
N SER A 131 20.49 3.58 12.40
CA SER A 131 19.96 4.67 11.59
C SER A 131 19.16 4.15 10.38
N GLU A 132 19.72 3.18 9.65
CA GLU A 132 19.05 2.57 8.49
C GLU A 132 17.81 1.79 8.91
N LEU A 133 17.84 1.07 10.04
CA LEU A 133 16.67 0.36 10.55
C LEU A 133 15.54 1.32 10.95
N ASN A 134 15.88 2.48 11.54
CA ASN A 134 14.90 3.51 11.88
C ASN A 134 14.30 4.14 10.62
N CYS A 135 15.13 4.47 9.63
CA CYS A 135 14.69 4.98 8.32
C CYS A 135 13.78 3.95 7.61
N PHE A 136 14.24 2.71 7.49
CA PHE A 136 13.46 1.60 6.93
C PHE A 136 12.10 1.46 7.60
N ARG A 137 12.07 1.41 8.94
CA ARG A 137 10.84 1.26 9.70
C ARG A 137 9.90 2.45 9.50
N HIS A 138 10.43 3.68 9.52
CA HIS A 138 9.65 4.88 9.31
C HIS A 138 9.01 4.87 7.92
N PHE A 139 9.80 4.63 6.87
CA PHE A 139 9.35 4.59 5.50
C PHE A 139 8.27 3.51 5.29
N VAL A 140 8.45 2.31 5.85
CA VAL A 140 7.42 1.24 5.79
C VAL A 140 6.11 1.69 6.46
N ILE A 141 6.18 2.34 7.62
CA ILE A 141 5.00 2.80 8.36
C ILE A 141 4.23 3.85 7.55
N GLU A 142 4.92 4.90 7.10
CA GLU A 142 4.30 5.98 6.33
C GLU A 142 3.70 5.43 5.03
N THR A 143 4.44 4.55 4.34
CA THR A 143 4.02 3.90 3.08
C THR A 143 2.69 3.17 3.24
N VAL A 144 2.56 2.35 4.29
CA VAL A 144 1.32 1.59 4.53
C VAL A 144 0.21 2.48 5.05
N LEU A 145 0.47 3.48 5.90
CA LEU A 145 -0.58 4.37 6.39
C LEU A 145 -1.25 5.17 5.25
N SER A 146 -0.49 5.52 4.23
CA SER A 146 -1.01 6.28 3.08
C SER A 146 -1.82 5.45 2.09
N THR A 147 -1.97 4.14 2.32
CA THR A 147 -2.99 3.35 1.61
C THR A 147 -4.39 3.56 2.20
N ASP A 148 -4.52 4.23 3.36
CA ASP A 148 -5.82 4.66 3.88
C ASP A 148 -6.39 5.77 3.00
N LEU A 149 -7.30 5.35 2.13
CA LEU A 149 -7.94 6.23 1.18
C LEU A 149 -8.86 7.29 1.78
N LYS A 150 -9.08 7.29 3.09
CA LYS A 150 -9.62 8.46 3.77
C LYS A 150 -8.78 9.72 3.48
N TYR A 151 -7.47 9.55 3.27
CA TYR A 151 -6.51 10.62 3.02
C TYR A 151 -6.11 10.74 1.53
N HIS A 152 -6.75 9.97 0.64
CA HIS A 152 -6.41 9.94 -0.80
C HIS A 152 -6.37 11.32 -1.45
N TYR A 153 -7.42 12.13 -1.20
CA TYR A 153 -7.50 13.47 -1.77
C TYR A 153 -6.42 14.41 -1.23
N ASP A 154 -6.09 14.30 0.06
CA ASP A 154 -5.06 15.13 0.68
C ASP A 154 -3.67 14.78 0.11
N LEU A 155 -3.38 13.48 -0.03
CA LEU A 155 -2.16 12.99 -0.66
C LEU A 155 -2.06 13.43 -2.12
N LEU A 156 -3.13 13.25 -2.89
CA LEU A 156 -3.17 13.66 -4.29
C LEU A 156 -2.95 15.17 -4.45
N MET A 157 -3.60 16.01 -3.63
CA MET A 157 -3.43 17.46 -3.69
C MET A 157 -2.03 17.89 -3.28
N SER A 158 -1.44 17.26 -2.25
CA SER A 158 -0.05 17.49 -1.88
C SER A 158 0.90 17.13 -3.02
N PHE A 159 0.73 15.95 -3.62
CA PHE A 159 1.54 15.48 -4.74
C PHE A 159 1.43 16.40 -5.96
N THR A 160 0.21 16.76 -6.39
CA THR A 160 0.00 17.68 -7.52
C THR A 160 0.56 19.07 -7.26
N ASP A 161 0.42 19.62 -6.05
CA ASP A 161 1.01 20.93 -5.68
C ASP A 161 2.54 20.89 -5.76
N LYS A 162 3.17 19.78 -5.33
CA LYS A 162 4.63 19.64 -5.41
C LYS A 162 5.13 19.42 -6.84
N ALA A 163 4.48 18.52 -7.58
CA ALA A 163 4.81 18.23 -8.98
C ALA A 163 4.62 19.45 -9.90
N SER A 164 3.66 20.33 -9.60
CA SER A 164 3.41 21.54 -10.40
C SER A 164 4.37 22.70 -10.11
N ARG A 165 5.02 22.72 -8.93
CA ARG A 165 5.91 23.83 -8.53
C ARG A 165 7.34 23.67 -9.07
N ARG A 166 7.79 22.45 -9.30
CA ARG A 166 9.11 22.07 -9.78
C ARG A 166 9.11 20.57 -10.15
N PRO A 167 10.06 20.08 -10.97
CA PRO A 167 10.31 18.65 -11.07
C PRO A 167 10.42 18.06 -9.66
N LEU A 168 9.70 16.97 -9.39
CA LEU A 168 9.74 16.31 -8.09
C LEU A 168 11.18 15.94 -7.78
N ASP A 169 11.64 16.36 -6.61
CA ASP A 169 12.96 16.02 -6.11
C ASP A 169 12.79 14.75 -5.30
N MET A 170 12.93 13.60 -5.94
CA MET A 170 12.76 12.30 -5.30
C MET A 170 13.81 12.00 -4.22
N SER A 171 14.82 12.87 -4.05
CA SER A 171 15.70 12.87 -2.87
C SER A 171 15.05 13.47 -1.61
N ASN A 172 13.82 13.98 -1.74
CA ASN A 172 12.98 14.48 -0.67
C ASN A 172 11.96 13.40 -0.26
N GLU A 173 12.03 12.97 1.00
CA GLU A 173 11.18 11.91 1.57
C GLU A 173 9.68 12.18 1.41
N ASP A 174 9.24 13.45 1.35
CA ASP A 174 7.82 13.80 1.39
C ASP A 174 7.05 13.52 0.07
N ASP A 175 7.70 13.13 -1.04
CA ASP A 175 7.12 13.17 -2.41
C ASP A 175 6.55 11.83 -2.93
N SER A 176 6.56 10.74 -2.16
CA SER A 176 6.59 9.37 -2.73
C SER A 176 5.32 8.48 -2.66
N LEU A 177 4.10 8.96 -2.35
CA LEU A 177 3.08 8.02 -1.83
C LEU A 177 1.56 8.29 -2.12
N ALA A 178 0.89 7.44 -2.94
CA ALA A 178 -0.60 7.25 -3.01
C ALA A 178 -1.09 6.13 -4.01
N LEU A 179 -1.90 5.11 -3.59
CA LEU A 179 -3.19 4.57 -4.19
C LEU A 179 -3.61 3.11 -3.80
N VAL A 180 -4.93 2.83 -3.60
CA VAL A 180 -5.81 1.67 -4.06
C VAL A 180 -6.99 1.32 -3.07
N ARG A 181 -8.25 1.04 -3.55
CA ARG A 181 -9.49 0.70 -2.74
C ARG A 181 -10.23 -0.59 -3.19
N LYS A 182 -11.10 -1.13 -2.31
CA LYS A 182 -11.88 -2.39 -2.42
C LYS A 182 -13.35 -2.36 -1.94
N GLY A 183 -14.12 -3.46 -2.18
CA GLY A 183 -15.59 -3.51 -2.10
C GLY A 183 -16.36 -4.78 -1.59
N GLU A 184 -17.69 -4.66 -1.78
CA GLU A 184 -18.86 -5.57 -1.92
C GLU A 184 -19.27 -6.65 -0.87
N PHE A 185 -18.41 -7.31 -0.08
CA PHE A 185 -18.88 -8.36 0.87
C PHE A 185 -19.49 -7.84 2.18
N GLN A 186 -19.40 -6.54 2.38
CA GLN A 186 -19.72 -5.89 3.63
C GLN A 186 -21.22 -5.73 3.85
N GLY A 187 -22.00 -5.44 2.80
CA GLY A 187 -23.41 -5.07 2.96
C GLY A 187 -24.29 -6.19 3.47
N ASP A 188 -24.00 -7.45 3.13
CA ASP A 188 -24.74 -8.61 3.67
C ASP A 188 -24.62 -8.72 5.20
N GLU A 189 -23.46 -8.37 5.74
CA GLU A 189 -23.21 -8.39 7.19
C GLU A 189 -23.86 -7.18 7.87
N GLU A 190 -23.81 -6.01 7.24
CA GLU A 190 -24.49 -4.80 7.73
C GLU A 190 -26.00 -5.04 7.86
N ILE A 191 -26.63 -5.65 6.84
CA ILE A 191 -28.05 -6.05 6.87
C ILE A 191 -28.32 -7.00 8.03
N ARG A 192 -27.50 -8.05 8.19
CA ARG A 192 -27.70 -9.06 9.24
C ARG A 192 -27.63 -8.46 10.65
N ARG A 193 -26.81 -7.43 10.84
CA ARG A 193 -26.63 -6.73 12.12
C ARG A 193 -27.61 -5.56 12.32
N GLY A 194 -28.45 -5.25 11.34
CA GLY A 194 -29.37 -4.12 11.40
C GLY A 194 -28.69 -2.75 11.29
N HIS A 195 -27.50 -2.69 10.68
CA HIS A 195 -26.84 -1.43 10.35
C HIS A 195 -27.28 -0.93 8.96
N PRO A 196 -27.30 0.39 8.71
CA PRO A 196 -27.40 0.92 7.36
C PRO A 196 -26.30 0.32 6.49
N VAL A 197 -26.65 -0.11 5.29
CA VAL A 197 -25.67 -0.65 4.33
C VAL A 197 -24.83 0.51 3.83
N SER A 198 -23.50 0.36 3.91
CA SER A 198 -22.56 1.32 3.37
C SER A 198 -22.81 1.51 1.87
N ASP A 199 -22.60 2.74 1.38
CA ASP A 199 -22.78 3.06 -0.03
C ASP A 199 -22.03 2.06 -0.92
N PHE A 200 -22.71 1.61 -1.98
CA PHE A 200 -22.22 0.62 -2.96
C PHE A 200 -21.93 -0.80 -2.41
N MET A 201 -22.25 -1.09 -1.14
CA MET A 201 -22.05 -2.42 -0.56
C MET A 201 -23.31 -3.31 -0.60
N ASP A 202 -24.46 -2.79 -1.03
CA ASP A 202 -25.68 -3.59 -1.20
C ASP A 202 -25.72 -4.25 -2.57
N ARG A 203 -25.41 -5.55 -2.64
CA ARG A 203 -25.46 -6.34 -3.89
C ARG A 203 -26.82 -6.33 -4.62
N ARG A 204 -27.91 -5.91 -3.97
CA ARG A 204 -29.25 -5.85 -4.59
C ARG A 204 -29.45 -4.58 -5.41
N THR A 205 -28.69 -3.54 -5.10
CA THR A 205 -28.80 -2.20 -5.72
C THR A 205 -27.47 -1.71 -6.29
N CYS A 206 -26.37 -2.43 -6.04
CA CYS A 206 -25.04 -2.06 -6.52
C CYS A 206 -25.02 -1.98 -8.05
N ASN A 207 -24.75 -0.79 -8.55
CA ASN A 207 -24.42 -0.55 -9.94
C ASN A 207 -22.90 -0.63 -10.09
N VAL A 208 -22.40 -1.84 -10.37
CA VAL A 208 -20.95 -2.10 -10.50
C VAL A 208 -20.33 -1.17 -11.55
N ALA A 209 -21.02 -0.89 -12.65
CA ALA A 209 -20.50 -0.01 -13.70
C ALA A 209 -20.32 1.45 -13.20
N GLU A 210 -21.28 1.95 -12.41
CA GLU A 210 -21.20 3.28 -11.80
C GLU A 210 -20.13 3.34 -10.71
N LEU A 211 -19.98 2.29 -9.89
CA LEU A 211 -18.90 2.18 -8.92
C LEU A 211 -17.52 2.23 -9.60
N GLN A 212 -17.33 1.43 -10.65
CA GLN A 212 -16.07 1.41 -11.41
C GLN A 212 -15.81 2.73 -12.13
N SER A 213 -16.83 3.33 -12.74
CA SER A 213 -16.74 4.66 -13.36
C SER A 213 -16.37 5.74 -12.34
N SER A 214 -17.03 5.75 -11.18
CA SER A 214 -16.74 6.69 -10.09
C SER A 214 -15.31 6.50 -9.55
N PHE A 215 -14.90 5.26 -9.29
CA PHE A 215 -13.55 4.95 -8.83
C PHE A 215 -12.48 5.35 -9.85
N MET A 216 -12.71 5.07 -11.14
CA MET A 216 -11.83 5.48 -12.21
C MET A 216 -11.71 7.02 -12.25
N ASN A 217 -12.84 7.72 -12.33
CA ASN A 217 -12.86 9.17 -12.53
C ASN A 217 -12.37 9.97 -11.31
N HIS A 218 -12.56 9.46 -10.09
CA HIS A 218 -12.32 10.21 -8.86
C HIS A 218 -11.12 9.75 -8.03
N VAL A 219 -10.58 8.55 -8.28
CA VAL A 219 -9.41 8.01 -7.57
C VAL A 219 -8.27 7.73 -8.54
N VAL A 220 -8.50 6.90 -9.56
CA VAL A 220 -7.44 6.41 -10.46
C VAL A 220 -7.00 7.49 -11.45
N SER A 221 -7.91 8.06 -12.23
CA SER A 221 -7.59 9.06 -13.26
C SER A 221 -6.89 10.29 -12.68
N PRO A 222 -7.31 10.87 -11.54
CA PRO A 222 -6.59 11.99 -10.96
C PRO A 222 -5.15 11.64 -10.55
N LEU A 223 -4.92 10.44 -9.99
CA LEU A 223 -3.56 10.00 -9.69
C LEU A 223 -2.74 9.78 -10.97
N LEU A 224 -3.27 9.04 -11.94
CA LEU A 224 -2.57 8.79 -13.20
C LEU A 224 -2.23 10.10 -13.90
N ASN A 225 -3.16 11.05 -13.94
CA ASN A 225 -2.91 12.38 -14.48
C ASN A 225 -1.80 13.10 -13.72
N ALA A 226 -1.77 12.99 -12.39
CA ALA A 226 -0.69 13.59 -11.61
C ALA A 226 0.66 12.92 -11.91
N LEU A 227 0.71 11.58 -12.04
CA LEU A 227 1.93 10.85 -12.41
C LEU A 227 2.41 11.20 -13.83
N VAL A 228 1.48 11.39 -14.77
CA VAL A 228 1.77 11.88 -16.13
C VAL A 228 2.32 13.30 -16.08
N GLN A 229 1.69 14.20 -15.32
CA GLN A 229 2.15 15.58 -15.16
C GLN A 229 3.53 15.67 -14.49
N ALA A 230 3.83 14.73 -13.60
CA ALA A 230 5.14 14.60 -12.96
C ALA A 230 6.17 13.84 -13.82
N GLU A 231 5.78 13.38 -15.01
CA GLU A 231 6.61 12.59 -15.93
C GLU A 231 7.22 11.34 -15.27
N LEU A 232 6.47 10.67 -14.39
CA LEU A 232 6.93 9.49 -13.62
C LEU A 232 6.47 8.14 -14.18
N LEU A 233 5.64 8.11 -15.22
CA LEU A 233 5.16 6.84 -15.78
C LEU A 233 6.20 6.22 -16.73
N PRO A 234 6.57 4.95 -16.53
CA PRO A 234 7.35 4.23 -17.51
C PRO A 234 6.62 4.12 -18.85
N ILE A 235 7.37 4.28 -19.94
CA ILE A 235 6.88 4.07 -21.31
C ILE A 235 7.78 3.01 -21.94
N ASP A 236 7.19 2.13 -22.75
CA ASP A 236 7.98 1.20 -23.57
C ASP A 236 8.82 2.03 -24.55
N GLU A 237 10.14 1.81 -24.61
CA GLU A 237 11.03 2.50 -25.56
C GLU A 237 10.59 2.32 -27.03
N GLN A 238 9.65 1.39 -27.30
CA GLN A 238 9.16 1.06 -28.63
C GLN A 238 7.87 1.80 -29.09
N THR A 239 7.32 2.73 -28.30
CA THR A 239 6.18 3.59 -28.73
C THR A 239 6.60 5.00 -29.07
#